data_AF-A0A4Q3EQF6-F1
#
_entry.id   AF-A0A4Q3EQF6-F1
#
_cell.length_a   1.000
_cell.length_b   1.000
_cell.length_c   1.000
_cell.angle_alpha   90.00
_cell.angle_beta   90.00
_cell.angle_gamma   90.00
#
_symmetry.space_group_name_H-M   'P 1'
#
loop_
_entity.id
_entity.type
_entity.pdbx_description
1 polymer ?
#
loop_
_entity_poly.entity_id
_entity_poly.type
_entity_poly.pdbx_seq_one_letter_code
_entity_poly.pdbx_strand_id
1 'polypeptide(L)'
;MPFGEILANMRGTVEIYFQTGKMLYFRRRSVWRNEFILTDGTRQVIAQLQGKFHWAKLGFDYEIDVYDNRLDREINTLIPFLMTYSAMYLKRRTAAAG
;
A
#
# COMPACT_ATOMS: atom_id res chain seq x y z
N MET A 1 14.93 8.87 -10.51
CA MET A 1 13.95 8.32 -9.55
C MET A 1 12.75 7.85 -10.34
N PRO A 2 12.27 6.61 -10.16
CA PRO A 2 11.23 6.02 -11.02
C PRO A 2 9.82 6.62 -10.81
N PHE A 3 9.68 7.53 -9.85
CA PHE A 3 8.40 8.11 -9.45
C PHE A 3 8.06 9.38 -10.21
N GLY A 4 6.81 9.47 -10.66
CA GLY A 4 6.18 10.71 -11.09
C GLY A 4 5.55 11.41 -9.89
N GLU A 5 4.43 10.89 -9.39
CA GLU A 5 3.63 11.54 -8.35
C GLU A 5 2.95 10.53 -7.42
N ILE A 6 2.65 10.95 -6.18
CA ILE A 6 1.84 10.19 -5.21
C ILE A 6 0.70 11.09 -4.75
N LEU A 7 -0.53 10.72 -5.07
CA LEU A 7 -1.74 11.51 -4.80
C LEU A 7 -2.70 10.73 -3.91
N ALA A 8 -3.19 11.36 -2.85
CA ALA A 8 -4.21 10.77 -1.99
C ALA A 8 -5.58 11.38 -2.27
N ASN A 9 -6.53 10.57 -2.74
CA ASN A 9 -7.86 11.06 -3.05
C ASN A 9 -8.79 11.06 -1.81
N MET A 10 -9.95 11.73 -1.93
CA MET A 10 -10.93 11.82 -0.86
C MET A 10 -11.60 10.49 -0.49
N ARG A 11 -11.41 9.44 -1.30
CA ARG A 11 -11.96 8.09 -1.07
C ARG A 11 -11.02 7.20 -0.26
N GLY A 12 -9.92 7.74 0.28
CA GLY A 12 -8.94 6.96 1.05
C GLY A 12 -8.11 6.01 0.19
N THR A 13 -7.95 6.32 -1.10
CA THR A 13 -7.02 5.64 -2.00
C THR A 13 -5.80 6.52 -2.23
N VAL A 14 -4.62 5.91 -2.22
CA VAL A 14 -3.36 6.53 -2.62
C VAL A 14 -3.02 6.02 -4.02
N GLU A 15 -2.88 6.94 -4.95
CA GLU A 15 -2.58 6.71 -6.36
C GLU A 15 -1.10 7.02 -6.60
N ILE A 16 -0.36 6.07 -7.17
CA ILE A 16 1.09 6.15 -7.38
C ILE A 16 1.35 6.11 -8.87
N TYR A 17 1.88 7.20 -9.40
CA TYR A 17 2.18 7.40 -10.81
C TYR A 17 3.69 7.25 -11.03
N PHE A 18 4.08 6.34 -11.93
CA PHE A 18 5.48 6.15 -12.32
C PHE A 18 5.77 6.93 -13.60
N GLN A 19 7.02 7.36 -13.80
CA GLN A 19 7.44 8.03 -15.03
C GLN A 19 7.29 7.15 -16.27
N THR A 20 7.24 5.83 -16.08
CA THR A 20 6.97 4.83 -17.12
C THR A 20 5.52 4.82 -17.60
N GLY A 21 4.63 5.62 -17.01
CA GLY A 21 3.19 5.63 -17.28
C GLY A 21 2.41 4.54 -16.54
N LYS A 22 3.09 3.67 -15.77
CA LYS A 22 2.43 2.69 -14.90
C LYS A 22 1.76 3.41 -13.72
N MET A 23 0.60 2.90 -13.31
CA MET A 23 -0.15 3.40 -12.16
C MET A 23 -0.46 2.28 -11.18
N LEU A 24 -0.29 2.56 -9.89
CA LEU A 24 -0.66 1.66 -8.81
C LEU A 24 -1.64 2.34 -7.87
N TYR A 25 -2.53 1.55 -7.29
CA TYR A 25 -3.60 2.01 -6.40
C TYR A 25 -3.48 1.29 -5.06
N PHE A 26 -3.17 2.04 -4.02
CA PHE A 26 -3.13 1.54 -2.66
C PHE A 26 -4.42 1.92 -1.94
N ARG A 27 -5.12 0.95 -1.38
CA ARG A 27 -6.35 1.18 -0.63
C ARG A 27 -6.56 0.18 0.49
N ARG A 28 -7.38 0.56 1.45
CA ARG A 28 -7.87 -0.37 2.47
C ARG A 28 -8.84 -1.37 1.83
N ARG A 29 -8.62 -2.66 2.06
CA ARG A 29 -9.52 -3.74 1.65
C ARG A 29 -10.49 -4.10 2.76
N SER A 30 -9.99 -4.18 4.00
CA SER A 30 -10.80 -4.54 5.16
C SER A 30 -10.41 -3.69 6.37
N VAL A 31 -11.41 -3.05 6.99
CA VAL A 31 -11.22 -2.28 8.22
C VAL A 31 -10.92 -3.21 9.40
N TRP A 32 -11.76 -4.22 9.56
CA TRP A 32 -11.70 -5.20 10.65
C TRP A 32 -10.39 -5.99 10.68
N ARG A 33 -9.88 -6.37 9.51
CA ARG A 33 -8.63 -7.15 9.39
C ARG A 33 -7.37 -6.27 9.28
N ASN A 34 -7.53 -4.94 9.33
CA ASN A 34 -6.47 -3.99 9.08
C ASN A 34 -5.66 -4.33 7.81
N GLU A 35 -6.40 -4.63 6.72
CA GLU A 35 -5.85 -5.16 5.49
C GLU A 35 -5.88 -4.10 4.40
N PHE A 36 -4.74 -3.95 3.73
CA PHE A 36 -4.52 -3.03 2.62
C PHE A 36 -4.02 -3.80 1.41
N ILE A 37 -4.37 -3.31 0.23
CA ILE A 37 -3.95 -3.91 -1.03
C ILE A 37 -3.38 -2.84 -1.96
N LEU A 38 -2.44 -3.28 -2.79
CA LEU A 38 -1.90 -2.54 -3.90
C LEU A 38 -2.38 -3.22 -5.19
N THR A 39 -3.06 -2.48 -6.07
CA THR A 39 -3.52 -2.98 -7.37
C THR A 39 -2.91 -2.21 -8.52
N ASP A 40 -2.84 -2.81 -9.71
CA ASP A 40 -2.43 -2.13 -10.95
C ASP A 40 -3.60 -1.39 -11.62
N GLY A 41 -3.34 -0.82 -12.81
CA GLY A 41 -4.37 -0.24 -13.68
C GLY A 41 -5.47 -1.20 -14.14
N THR A 42 -5.21 -2.51 -14.11
CA THR A 42 -6.20 -3.55 -14.44
C THR A 42 -6.99 -4.05 -13.22
N ARG A 43 -6.76 -3.44 -12.04
CA ARG A 43 -7.35 -3.80 -10.74
C ARG A 43 -6.91 -5.18 -10.21
N GLN A 44 -5.85 -5.75 -10.76
CA GLN A 44 -5.25 -6.97 -10.22
C GLN A 44 -4.45 -6.64 -8.96
N VAL A 45 -4.54 -7.49 -7.94
CA VAL A 45 -3.79 -7.32 -6.69
C VAL A 45 -2.35 -7.77 -6.91
N ILE A 46 -1.42 -6.85 -6.66
CA ILE A 46 0.03 -7.06 -6.83
C ILE A 46 0.69 -7.26 -5.47
N ALA A 47 0.15 -6.64 -4.42
CA ALA A 47 0.65 -6.84 -3.08
C ALA A 47 -0.43 -6.60 -2.03
N GLN A 48 -0.25 -7.21 -0.87
CA GLN A 48 -1.13 -7.10 0.28
C GLN A 48 -0.29 -6.74 1.51
N LEU A 49 -0.80 -5.81 2.33
CA LEU A 49 -0.24 -5.45 3.63
C LEU A 49 -1.29 -5.75 4.68
N GLN A 50 -0.95 -6.56 5.67
CA GLN A 50 -1.84 -6.96 6.75
C GLN A 50 -1.19 -6.75 8.11
N GLY A 51 -1.97 -6.21 9.05
CA GLY A 51 -1.56 -6.17 10.45
C GLY A 51 -1.78 -7.54 11.09
N LYS A 52 -0.72 -8.21 11.54
CA LYS A 52 -0.80 -9.41 12.36
C LYS A 52 -0.57 -9.03 13.82
N PHE A 53 -1.54 -9.39 14.67
CA PHE A 53 -1.37 -9.23 16.11
C PHE A 53 -0.43 -10.30 16.64
N HIS A 54 0.65 -9.87 17.27
CA HIS A 54 1.63 -10.73 17.93
C HIS A 54 1.38 -10.74 19.44
N TRP A 55 0.70 -11.79 19.90
CA TRP A 55 0.37 -12.01 21.32
C TRP A 55 1.59 -11.96 22.23
N ALA A 56 2.72 -12.50 21.80
CA ALA A 56 3.96 -12.53 22.59
C ALA A 56 4.55 -11.13 22.85
N LYS A 57 4.27 -10.16 21.98
CA LYS A 57 4.77 -8.77 22.09
C LYS A 57 3.68 -7.77 22.46
N LEU A 58 2.43 -8.24 22.61
CA LEU A 58 1.24 -7.40 22.79
C LEU A 58 1.19 -6.24 21.78
N GLY A 59 1.49 -6.53 20.52
CA GLY A 59 1.65 -5.52 19.47
C GLY A 59 1.22 -5.99 18.10
N PHE A 60 1.23 -5.09 17.12
CA PHE A 60 0.96 -5.40 15.73
C PHE A 60 2.24 -5.30 14.91
N ASP A 61 2.57 -6.37 14.18
CA ASP A 61 3.56 -6.34 13.12
C ASP A 61 2.84 -6.23 11.77
N TYR A 62 3.48 -5.59 10.79
CA TYR A 62 2.98 -5.56 9.41
C TYR A 62 3.67 -6.63 8.59
N GLU A 63 2.89 -7.42 7.88
CA GLU A 63 3.38 -8.38 6.90
C GLU A 63 2.98 -7.89 5.51
N ILE A 64 3.91 -8.00 4.57
CA ILE A 64 3.72 -7.57 3.18
C ILE A 64 3.96 -8.78 2.29
N ASP A 65 2.90 -9.21 1.63
CA ASP A 65 2.93 -10.26 0.62
C ASP A 65 2.94 -9.60 -0.77
N VAL A 66 4.01 -9.82 -1.54
CA VAL A 66 4.12 -9.32 -2.92
C VAL A 66 3.85 -10.49 -3.88
N TYR A 67 2.77 -10.37 -4.65
CA TYR A 67 2.30 -11.39 -5.58
C TYR A 67 2.86 -11.11 -6.98
N ASP A 68 3.85 -11.92 -7.33
CA ASP A 68 4.36 -12.16 -8.69
C ASP A 68 5.01 -10.95 -9.42
N ASN A 69 6.02 -11.24 -10.24
CA ASN A 69 6.94 -10.28 -10.90
C ASN A 69 6.27 -9.46 -12.05
N ARG A 70 5.04 -8.97 -11.86
CA ARG A 70 4.27 -8.27 -12.90
C ARG A 70 4.76 -6.85 -13.19
N LEU A 71 5.65 -6.33 -12.34
CA LEU A 71 6.29 -5.03 -12.49
C LEU A 71 7.80 -5.19 -12.60
N ASP A 72 8.47 -4.13 -13.06
CA ASP A 72 9.91 -4.12 -13.25
C ASP A 72 10.62 -4.34 -11.90
N ARG A 73 11.80 -4.97 -11.92
CA ARG A 73 12.56 -5.37 -10.72
C ARG A 73 12.77 -4.22 -9.73
N GLU A 74 13.01 -3.01 -10.23
CA GLU A 74 13.16 -1.81 -9.41
C GLU A 74 11.86 -1.49 -8.66
N ILE A 75 10.71 -1.52 -9.35
CA ILE A 75 9.40 -1.23 -8.75
C ILE A 75 9.06 -2.28 -7.70
N ASN A 76 9.28 -3.57 -7.96
CA ASN A 76 9.02 -4.64 -6.98
C ASN A 76 9.81 -4.46 -5.69
N THR A 77 11.05 -3.99 -5.80
CA THR A 77 11.91 -3.71 -4.63
C THR A 77 11.36 -2.54 -3.80
N LEU A 78 10.63 -1.62 -4.42
CA LEU A 78 10.06 -0.43 -3.78
C LEU A 78 8.66 -0.66 -3.20
N ILE A 79 7.95 -1.73 -3.59
CA ILE A 79 6.59 -2.04 -3.12
C ILE A 79 6.48 -2.02 -1.59
N PRO A 80 7.34 -2.71 -0.80
CA PRO A 80 7.21 -2.71 0.65
C PRO A 80 7.29 -1.31 1.26
N PHE A 81 8.19 -0.46 0.74
CA PHE A 81 8.36 0.92 1.19
C PHE A 81 7.14 1.77 0.85
N LEU A 82 6.62 1.65 -0.37
CA LEU A 82 5.42 2.36 -0.82
C LEU A 82 4.21 1.98 0.03
N MET A 83 3.97 0.69 0.23
CA MET A 83 2.83 0.21 1.02
C MET A 83 2.91 0.67 2.47
N THR A 84 4.10 0.62 3.07
CA THR A 84 4.31 1.10 4.45
C THR A 84 4.07 2.60 4.55
N TYR A 85 4.64 3.39 3.62
CA TYR A 85 4.44 4.84 3.57
C TYR A 85 2.96 5.19 3.41
N SER A 86 2.26 4.56 2.47
CA SER A 86 0.84 4.81 2.22
C SER A 86 -0.03 4.40 3.41
N ALA A 87 0.27 3.28 4.08
CA ALA A 87 -0.43 2.87 5.30
C ALA A 87 -0.25 3.89 6.43
N MET A 88 0.97 4.37 6.67
CA MET A 88 1.26 5.40 7.66
C MET A 88 0.57 6.72 7.33
N TYR A 89 0.60 7.14 6.07
CA TYR A 89 -0.04 8.36 5.60
C TYR A 89 -1.55 8.33 5.85
N LEU A 90 -2.22 7.24 5.45
CA LEU A 90 -3.65 7.08 5.68
C LEU A 90 -4.00 7.06 7.18
N LYS A 91 -3.20 6.36 8.00
CA LYS A 91 -3.41 6.31 9.46
C LYS A 91 -3.34 7.69 10.11
N ARG A 92 -2.35 8.52 9.74
CA ARG A 92 -2.22 9.90 10.22
C ARG A 92 -3.41 10.75 9.80
N ARG A 93 -3.85 10.62 8.55
CA ARG A 93 -5.00 11.38 8.03
C ARG A 93 -6.31 11.00 8.73
N THR A 94 -6.51 9.72 9.06
CA THR A 94 -7.69 9.31 9.85
C THR A 94 -7.64 9.78 11.30
N ALA A 95 -6.46 9.85 11.91
CA ALA A 95 -6.32 10.35 13.29
C ALA A 95 -6.53 11.87 13.40
N ALA A 96 -6.18 12.63 12.35
CA ALA A 96 -6.38 14.08 12.30
C ALA A 96 -7.84 14.51 11.99
N ALA A 97 -8.70 13.57 11.58
CA ALA A 97 -10.10 13.82 11.22
C ALA A 97 -11.10 13.35 12.30
N GLY A 98 -10.60 12.81 13.42
CA GLY A 98 -11.41 12.34 14.55
C GLY A 98 -11.05 13.04 15.85
#